data_AF-V8CBV5-F1
#
_entry.id   AF-V8CBV5-F1
#
_cell.length_a   1.000
_cell.length_b   1.000
_cell.length_c   1.000
_cell.angle_alpha   90.00
_cell.angle_beta   90.00
_cell.angle_gamma   90.00
#
_symmetry.space_group_name_H-M   'P 1'
#
loop_
_entity.id
_entity.type
_entity.pdbx_description
1 polymer ?
#
loop_
_entity_poly.entity_id
_entity_poly.type
_entity_poly.pdbx_seq_one_letter_code
_entity_poly.pdbx_strand_id
1 'polypeptide(L)'
;MRFCDDCDGNVVAITKHIEIIKVMKLSAFIKTIDTYTLKENLQDFCIIDIRGKQAFLSAHLRDSHNFQSKDEIIDFLRSQAQATNQKPILFVCFSSIKARAMCEGVAKDKAFLAHYGFDRVYYLDCGIMEAFESGLEVCEGSDDTQDFGEKQESNPLISQTIQNIKQKYLASKKAWVVTFSGGKDSTCVLQLVYEMLCSLPPHLRRPTFAIASNTLVEAPHIDRFLHSVIDSINSHSKAHSIPFEVILVAPSLKDDFWVNLIGKGYPSPTRTFRWCTERLKINPAKAEVAKITRKYGSCILLLGSRKSESSNRKKSIQKRILNEEGYSQHHDFPDTLTFSPITEWDTDTVWGYLLSHKPLWDKDHSELFSLYSKASGDECQFITDLAQSSCGGSRFGCWVCTVVNEDKSMQGFIGAGEANLKPLNDFRNYIKELREDSRARADYKRDGRAVYKVGGLGPFLSKIRAIMLERLLEAERAFRQSGGELLITDEQILAIQAQWDKDFDLDKTAIKIAQKFGRLKEQKMEKHTVLHREILDEVQEVMSQKHGESVLDSRSIESLITQSMSICNNAGSRGRHSAPAQIKAQIEKLISDKTSKEQTQQEEA
;
A
#
# COMPACT_ATOMS: atom_id res chain seq x y z
N MET A 1 -11.46 -43.60 58.49
CA MET A 1 -11.63 -42.69 57.34
C MET A 1 -10.31 -41.94 57.15
N ARG A 2 -9.72 -42.05 55.96
CA ARG A 2 -8.67 -41.21 55.37
C ARG A 2 -7.29 -41.19 56.04
N PHE A 3 -6.33 -41.81 55.36
CA PHE A 3 -5.00 -41.25 55.18
C PHE A 3 -4.66 -41.23 53.68
N CYS A 4 -4.38 -40.01 53.20
CA CYS A 4 -3.73 -39.53 51.98
C CYS A 4 -3.91 -40.26 50.63
N ASP A 5 -4.77 -39.67 49.79
CA ASP A 5 -4.76 -39.72 48.32
C ASP A 5 -3.92 -38.55 47.75
N ASP A 6 -2.60 -38.52 47.97
CA ASP A 6 -1.74 -37.40 47.50
C ASP A 6 -0.56 -37.83 46.63
N CYS A 7 -0.65 -38.99 45.98
CA CYS A 7 0.39 -39.50 45.09
C CYS A 7 0.12 -39.27 43.58
N ASP A 8 -1.11 -38.96 43.17
CA ASP A 8 -1.45 -38.88 41.73
C ASP A 8 -1.35 -37.47 41.11
N GLY A 9 -1.44 -36.41 41.92
CA GLY A 9 -1.33 -35.03 41.43
C GLY A 9 0.08 -34.63 40.98
N ASN A 10 1.11 -35.17 41.66
CA ASN A 10 2.50 -34.90 41.33
C ASN A 10 2.96 -35.61 40.05
N VAL A 11 2.42 -36.79 39.74
CA VAL A 11 2.79 -37.52 38.51
C VAL A 11 2.25 -36.82 37.26
N VAL A 12 1.03 -36.26 37.30
CA VAL A 12 0.46 -35.52 36.16
C VAL A 12 1.13 -34.16 35.95
N ALA A 13 1.48 -33.45 37.03
CA ALA A 13 2.21 -32.18 36.96
C ALA A 13 3.65 -32.38 36.47
N ILE A 14 4.34 -33.42 36.92
CA ILE A 14 5.68 -33.80 36.45
C ILE A 14 5.64 -34.24 34.98
N THR A 15 4.61 -34.98 34.54
CA THR A 15 4.47 -35.40 33.14
C THR A 15 4.23 -34.20 32.21
N LYS A 16 3.40 -33.22 32.61
CA LYS A 16 3.23 -31.95 31.89
C LYS A 16 4.50 -31.09 31.89
N HIS A 17 5.23 -31.02 33.00
CA HIS A 17 6.52 -30.32 33.06
C HIS A 17 7.59 -31.01 32.20
N ILE A 18 7.61 -32.34 32.14
CA ILE A 18 8.53 -33.10 31.27
C ILE A 18 8.16 -32.92 29.79
N GLU A 19 6.88 -32.86 29.43
CA GLU A 19 6.47 -32.51 28.05
C GLU A 19 6.82 -31.06 27.70
N ILE A 20 6.60 -30.10 28.60
CA ILE A 20 6.97 -28.70 28.38
C ILE A 20 8.50 -28.55 28.27
N ILE A 21 9.29 -29.25 29.10
CA ILE A 21 10.75 -29.26 29.03
C ILE A 21 11.25 -29.99 27.77
N LYS A 22 10.57 -31.05 27.29
CA LYS A 22 10.88 -31.70 26.01
C LYS A 22 10.57 -30.79 24.82
N VAL A 23 9.44 -30.08 24.83
CA VAL A 23 9.05 -29.12 23.79
C VAL A 23 9.96 -27.88 23.79
N MET A 24 10.37 -27.39 24.97
CA MET A 24 11.35 -26.30 25.09
C MET A 24 12.75 -26.73 24.63
N LYS A 25 13.18 -27.97 24.90
CA LYS A 25 14.44 -28.51 24.37
C LYS A 25 14.42 -28.69 22.85
N LEU A 26 13.28 -29.08 22.25
CA LEU A 26 13.13 -29.24 20.79
C LEU A 26 13.36 -27.95 20.00
N SER A 27 13.06 -26.78 20.57
CA SER A 27 13.30 -25.48 19.92
C SER A 27 14.78 -25.08 19.83
N ALA A 28 15.66 -25.71 20.63
CA ALA A 28 17.10 -25.41 20.65
C ALA A 28 17.90 -26.10 19.52
N PHE A 29 17.24 -26.97 18.73
CA PHE A 29 17.89 -27.84 17.74
C PHE A 29 17.60 -27.45 16.28
N ILE A 30 16.68 -26.52 16.06
CA ILE A 30 16.37 -25.99 14.73
C ILE A 30 17.26 -24.78 14.49
N LYS A 31 18.09 -24.87 13.46
CA LYS A 31 19.02 -23.80 13.09
C LYS A 31 18.47 -23.02 11.90
N THR A 32 18.86 -21.76 11.83
CA THR A 32 18.58 -20.90 10.69
C THR A 32 19.88 -20.71 9.91
N ILE A 33 19.78 -20.54 8.59
CA ILE A 33 20.93 -20.30 7.72
C ILE A 33 20.60 -19.19 6.75
N ASP A 34 21.54 -18.26 6.57
CA ASP A 34 21.45 -17.15 5.63
C ASP A 34 21.96 -17.54 4.23
N THR A 35 21.55 -16.76 3.22
CA THR A 35 21.90 -17.03 1.82
C THR A 35 23.39 -16.93 1.53
N TYR A 36 24.12 -16.08 2.25
CA TYR A 36 25.57 -15.91 2.09
C TYR A 36 26.31 -17.17 2.57
N THR A 37 26.00 -17.65 3.77
CA THR A 37 26.53 -18.89 4.34
C THR A 37 26.14 -20.11 3.51
N LEU A 38 24.91 -20.13 2.99
CA LEU A 38 24.42 -21.22 2.15
C LEU A 38 25.13 -21.28 0.80
N LYS A 39 25.55 -20.15 0.24
CA LYS A 39 26.18 -20.09 -1.09
C LYS A 39 27.46 -20.92 -1.22
N GLU A 40 28.25 -20.95 -0.16
CA GLU A 40 29.50 -21.72 -0.14
C GLU A 40 29.29 -23.21 0.18
N ASN A 41 28.14 -23.58 0.75
CA ASN A 41 27.91 -24.90 1.34
C ASN A 41 26.61 -25.58 0.84
N LEU A 42 25.99 -25.09 -0.24
CA LEU A 42 24.68 -25.58 -0.72
C LEU A 42 24.67 -27.11 -0.92
N GLN A 43 25.78 -27.63 -1.42
CA GLN A 43 25.98 -29.05 -1.75
C GLN A 43 26.07 -29.94 -0.51
N ASP A 44 26.32 -29.36 0.66
CA ASP A 44 26.39 -30.08 1.93
C ASP A 44 25.00 -30.35 2.51
N PHE A 45 23.94 -29.73 1.96
CA PHE A 45 22.57 -29.91 2.45
C PHE A 45 21.76 -30.90 1.62
N CYS A 46 20.83 -31.58 2.28
CA CYS A 46 19.66 -32.20 1.67
C CYS A 46 18.53 -31.17 1.68
N ILE A 47 18.27 -30.56 0.53
CA ILE A 47 17.34 -29.45 0.43
C ILE A 47 15.93 -30.00 0.20
N ILE A 48 15.01 -29.64 1.10
CA ILE A 48 13.59 -29.99 1.02
C ILE A 48 12.80 -28.73 0.68
N ASP A 49 12.32 -28.67 -0.55
CA ASP A 49 11.45 -27.60 -1.03
C ASP A 49 9.99 -27.96 -0.77
N ILE A 50 9.35 -27.18 0.09
CA ILE A 50 7.97 -27.42 0.52
C ILE A 50 6.93 -26.61 -0.26
N ARG A 51 7.34 -25.95 -1.35
CA ARG A 51 6.41 -25.25 -2.25
C ARG A 51 5.55 -26.25 -3.03
N GLY A 52 4.49 -25.73 -3.63
CA GLY A 52 3.70 -26.48 -4.61
C GLY A 52 4.56 -27.01 -5.75
N LYS A 53 4.26 -28.22 -6.25
CA LYS A 53 5.01 -28.91 -7.31
C LYS A 53 5.27 -28.02 -8.53
N GLN A 54 4.28 -27.21 -8.91
CA GLN A 54 4.42 -26.28 -10.03
C GLN A 54 5.49 -25.19 -9.81
N ALA A 55 5.53 -24.62 -8.60
CA ALA A 55 6.53 -23.62 -8.25
C ALA A 55 7.94 -24.21 -8.20
N PHE A 56 8.06 -25.46 -7.74
CA PHE A 56 9.31 -26.21 -7.77
C PHE A 56 9.78 -26.50 -9.21
N LEU A 57 8.89 -27.01 -10.06
CA LEU A 57 9.21 -27.34 -11.46
C LEU A 57 9.59 -26.11 -12.29
N SER A 58 9.05 -24.93 -11.94
CA SER A 58 9.39 -23.67 -12.62
C SER A 58 10.83 -23.24 -12.33
N ALA A 59 11.20 -23.18 -11.05
CA ALA A 59 12.56 -22.86 -10.63
C ALA A 59 12.79 -23.38 -9.21
N HIS A 60 13.87 -24.08 -8.96
CA HIS A 60 14.24 -24.60 -7.64
C HIS A 60 15.76 -24.56 -7.42
N LEU A 61 16.21 -24.60 -6.16
CA LEU A 61 17.64 -24.73 -5.87
C LEU A 61 18.15 -26.07 -6.38
N ARG A 62 19.36 -26.09 -6.92
CA ARG A 62 19.98 -27.33 -7.42
C ARG A 62 19.97 -28.44 -6.37
N ASP A 63 19.74 -29.68 -6.81
CA ASP A 63 19.70 -30.90 -5.98
C ASP A 63 18.64 -30.88 -4.85
N SER A 64 17.59 -30.05 -4.98
CA SER A 64 16.48 -30.03 -4.03
C SER A 64 15.39 -31.06 -4.34
N HIS A 65 14.70 -31.52 -3.29
CA HIS A 65 13.60 -32.47 -3.36
C HIS A 65 12.28 -31.78 -2.99
N ASN A 66 11.21 -32.04 -3.75
CA ASN A 66 9.90 -31.43 -3.49
C ASN A 66 8.96 -32.36 -2.70
N PHE A 67 8.52 -31.90 -1.53
CA PHE A 67 7.53 -32.60 -0.69
C PHE A 67 6.61 -31.59 -0.03
N GLN A 68 5.30 -31.82 -0.06
CA GLN A 68 4.31 -30.85 0.46
C GLN A 68 3.71 -31.27 1.80
N SER A 69 3.82 -32.54 2.16
CA SER A 69 3.30 -33.04 3.43
C SER A 69 4.42 -33.51 4.35
N LYS A 70 4.17 -33.37 5.67
CA LYS A 70 5.09 -33.86 6.71
C LYS A 70 5.35 -35.36 6.56
N ASP A 71 4.34 -36.14 6.19
CA ASP A 71 4.45 -37.59 6.08
C ASP A 71 5.35 -38.00 4.90
N GLU A 72 5.19 -37.35 3.73
CA GLU A 72 6.09 -37.52 2.57
C GLU A 72 7.55 -37.25 2.93
N ILE A 73 7.79 -36.14 3.65
CA ILE A 73 9.12 -35.74 4.10
C ILE A 73 9.71 -36.81 5.02
N ILE A 74 8.94 -37.28 6.00
CA ILE A 74 9.40 -38.29 6.96
C ILE A 74 9.71 -39.61 6.27
N ASP A 75 8.86 -40.05 5.34
CA ASP A 75 9.07 -41.31 4.61
C ASP A 75 10.29 -41.24 3.69
N PHE A 76 10.49 -40.11 3.01
CA PHE A 76 11.72 -39.85 2.25
C PHE A 76 12.96 -39.91 3.16
N LEU A 77 12.93 -39.20 4.29
CA LEU A 77 14.06 -39.15 5.22
C LEU A 77 14.37 -40.51 5.86
N ARG A 78 13.35 -41.34 6.12
CA ARG A 78 13.53 -42.73 6.58
C ARG A 78 14.26 -43.57 5.53
N SER A 79 13.92 -43.42 4.25
CA SER A 79 14.60 -44.14 3.17
C SER A 79 16.09 -43.75 3.06
N GLN A 80 16.42 -42.50 3.36
CA GLN A 80 17.80 -41.98 3.39
C GLN A 80 18.57 -42.37 4.66
N ALA A 81 17.88 -42.77 5.73
CA ALA A 81 18.51 -43.04 7.03
C ALA A 81 19.51 -44.20 7.01
N GLN A 82 19.44 -45.07 5.99
CA GLN A 82 20.35 -46.20 5.79
C GLN A 82 21.68 -45.81 5.10
N ALA A 83 21.83 -44.56 4.64
CA ALA A 83 23.07 -44.07 4.03
C ALA A 83 24.09 -43.63 5.09
N THR A 84 25.37 -44.02 4.90
CA THR A 84 26.48 -43.80 5.85
C THR A 84 26.95 -42.34 5.99
N ASN A 85 26.44 -41.41 5.17
CA ASN A 85 26.81 -39.99 5.22
C ASN A 85 25.57 -39.07 5.08
N GLN A 86 24.83 -38.87 6.17
CA GLN A 86 23.62 -38.04 6.18
C GLN A 86 23.93 -36.54 6.17
N LYS A 87 23.61 -35.88 5.05
CA LYS A 87 23.65 -34.43 4.91
C LYS A 87 22.66 -33.74 5.88
N PRO A 88 22.99 -32.56 6.45
CA PRO A 88 22.00 -31.71 7.13
C PRO A 88 20.83 -31.37 6.22
N ILE A 89 19.63 -31.30 6.80
CA ILE A 89 18.40 -31.03 6.06
C ILE A 89 18.17 -29.52 6.06
N LEU A 90 17.84 -28.95 4.90
CA LEU A 90 17.47 -27.55 4.75
C LEU A 90 16.05 -27.43 4.20
N PHE A 91 15.15 -26.84 4.96
CA PHE A 91 13.80 -26.51 4.50
C PHE A 91 13.77 -25.16 3.79
N VAL A 92 13.24 -25.15 2.57
CA VAL A 92 13.02 -23.94 1.77
C VAL A 92 11.56 -23.82 1.34
N CYS A 93 11.05 -22.60 1.32
CA CYS A 93 9.70 -22.29 0.88
C CYS A 93 9.67 -20.85 0.34
N PHE A 94 8.57 -20.43 -0.28
CA PHE A 94 8.35 -19.00 -0.50
C PHE A 94 8.47 -18.21 0.80
N SER A 95 8.06 -18.81 1.93
CA SER A 95 8.15 -18.23 3.26
C SER A 95 9.02 -18.98 4.23
N SER A 96 10.01 -18.29 4.76
CA SER A 96 10.80 -18.73 5.90
C SER A 96 9.95 -19.12 7.12
N ILE A 97 8.84 -18.41 7.41
CA ILE A 97 7.87 -18.78 8.45
C ILE A 97 7.25 -20.16 8.16
N LYS A 98 6.86 -20.43 6.91
CA LYS A 98 6.33 -21.74 6.51
C LYS A 98 7.41 -22.82 6.58
N ALA A 99 8.62 -22.52 6.12
CA ALA A 99 9.77 -23.43 6.18
C ALA A 99 10.10 -23.79 7.63
N ARG A 100 10.13 -22.79 8.52
CA ARG A 100 10.28 -22.97 9.97
C ARG A 100 9.16 -23.80 10.56
N ALA A 101 7.90 -23.51 10.25
CA ALA A 101 6.76 -24.25 10.78
C ALA A 101 6.79 -25.74 10.34
N MET A 102 7.16 -26.02 9.10
CA MET A 102 7.36 -27.40 8.62
C MET A 102 8.54 -28.06 9.33
N CYS A 103 9.67 -27.37 9.44
CA CYS A 103 10.85 -27.81 10.16
C CYS A 103 10.51 -28.17 11.62
N GLU A 104 9.76 -27.32 12.33
CA GLU A 104 9.26 -27.58 13.68
C GLU A 104 8.32 -28.78 13.73
N GLY A 105 7.46 -28.95 12.72
CA GLY A 105 6.52 -30.07 12.62
C GLY A 105 7.23 -31.41 12.43
N VAL A 106 8.25 -31.45 11.58
CA VAL A 106 9.10 -32.63 11.33
C VAL A 106 9.98 -32.93 12.54
N ALA A 107 10.62 -31.92 13.15
CA ALA A 107 11.48 -32.08 14.32
C ALA A 107 10.73 -32.61 15.55
N LYS A 108 9.43 -32.30 15.70
CA LYS A 108 8.58 -32.84 16.79
C LYS A 108 8.16 -34.30 16.58
N ASP A 109 8.46 -34.90 15.43
CA ASP A 109 8.06 -36.26 15.14
C ASP A 109 8.96 -37.30 15.83
N LYS A 110 8.37 -38.16 16.66
CA LYS A 110 9.09 -39.18 17.42
C LYS A 110 9.82 -40.19 16.52
N ALA A 111 9.29 -40.49 15.34
CA ALA A 111 9.91 -41.44 14.43
C ALA A 111 11.13 -40.85 13.72
N PHE A 112 11.11 -39.54 13.46
CA PHE A 112 12.25 -38.80 12.92
C PHE A 112 13.40 -38.71 13.94
N LEU A 113 13.08 -38.38 15.20
CA LEU A 113 14.06 -38.25 16.30
C LEU A 113 14.83 -39.54 16.62
N ALA A 114 14.27 -40.71 16.27
CA ALA A 114 14.92 -42.00 16.50
C ALA A 114 15.96 -42.36 15.42
N HIS A 115 15.92 -41.73 14.25
CA HIS A 115 16.73 -42.09 13.07
C HIS A 115 17.67 -40.97 12.60
N TYR A 116 17.35 -39.71 12.89
CA TYR A 116 18.16 -38.55 12.55
C TYR A 116 18.59 -37.84 13.83
N GLY A 117 19.91 -37.69 14.03
CA GLY A 117 20.47 -37.02 15.20
C GLY A 117 20.03 -35.56 15.30
N PHE A 118 19.83 -35.08 16.53
CA PHE A 118 19.18 -33.81 16.88
C PHE A 118 19.80 -32.52 16.28
N ASP A 119 20.93 -32.56 15.58
CA ASP A 119 21.75 -31.35 15.38
C ASP A 119 21.78 -30.80 13.94
N ARG A 120 20.97 -31.38 13.04
CA ARG A 120 21.15 -31.27 11.58
C ARG A 120 19.89 -30.86 10.80
N VAL A 121 19.02 -30.03 11.39
CA VAL A 121 17.84 -29.51 10.69
C VAL A 121 17.87 -27.98 10.64
N TYR A 122 17.80 -27.46 9.42
CA TYR A 122 17.91 -26.05 9.10
C TYR A 122 16.67 -25.59 8.34
N TYR A 123 16.33 -24.31 8.48
CA TYR A 123 15.44 -23.63 7.56
C TYR A 123 16.12 -22.37 7.05
N LEU A 124 15.85 -22.02 5.80
CA LEU A 124 16.35 -20.81 5.18
C LEU A 124 15.73 -19.59 5.87
N ASP A 125 16.57 -18.65 6.27
CA ASP A 125 16.18 -17.41 6.95
C ASP A 125 15.57 -16.36 6.00
N CYS A 126 15.16 -16.74 4.81
CA CYS A 126 14.47 -15.85 3.89
C CYS A 126 13.49 -16.66 3.05
N GLY A 127 12.69 -15.96 2.26
CA GLY A 127 11.94 -16.64 1.21
C GLY A 127 12.89 -17.20 0.16
N ILE A 128 12.55 -18.34 -0.44
CA ILE A 128 13.35 -18.90 -1.54
C ILE A 128 13.48 -17.93 -2.72
N MET A 129 12.59 -16.94 -2.80
CA MET A 129 12.65 -15.88 -3.81
C MET A 129 13.91 -15.04 -3.70
N GLU A 130 14.27 -14.67 -2.47
CA GLU A 130 15.47 -13.89 -2.17
C GLU A 130 16.73 -14.73 -2.38
N ALA A 131 16.67 -16.03 -2.06
CA ALA A 131 17.74 -16.98 -2.36
C ALA A 131 18.06 -17.11 -3.86
N PHE A 132 17.07 -16.97 -4.75
CA PHE A 132 17.33 -16.95 -6.19
C PHE A 132 18.09 -15.69 -6.60
N GLU A 133 17.79 -14.54 -5.99
CA GLU A 133 18.46 -13.28 -6.28
C GLU A 133 19.88 -13.19 -5.69
N SER A 134 20.20 -13.97 -4.65
CA SER A 134 21.54 -13.99 -4.02
C SER A 134 22.61 -14.74 -4.85
N GLY A 135 22.23 -15.27 -6.02
CA GLY A 135 23.12 -16.00 -6.93
C GLY A 135 23.48 -17.39 -6.43
N LEU A 136 22.55 -18.07 -5.75
CA LEU A 136 22.62 -19.51 -5.51
C LEU A 136 22.40 -20.28 -6.83
N GLU A 137 22.88 -21.53 -6.90
CA GLU A 137 22.65 -22.35 -8.09
C GLU A 137 21.17 -22.75 -8.20
N VAL A 138 20.49 -22.26 -9.23
CA VAL A 138 19.08 -22.50 -9.51
C VAL A 138 18.95 -23.38 -10.76
N CYS A 139 18.11 -24.39 -10.69
CA CYS A 139 17.62 -25.12 -11.84
C CYS A 139 16.30 -24.47 -12.30
N GLU A 140 16.32 -23.85 -13.47
CA GLU A 140 15.12 -23.34 -14.14
C GLU A 140 14.56 -24.44 -15.04
N GLY A 141 13.22 -24.55 -15.12
CA GLY A 141 12.58 -25.50 -16.04
C GLY A 141 12.99 -25.19 -17.49
N SER A 142 13.46 -26.20 -18.23
CA SER A 142 13.94 -26.01 -19.61
C SER A 142 12.83 -25.49 -20.53
N ASP A 143 13.11 -24.38 -21.20
CA ASP A 143 12.27 -23.74 -22.23
C ASP A 143 12.31 -24.50 -23.59
N ASP A 144 12.95 -25.68 -23.63
CA ASP A 144 13.10 -26.49 -24.83
C ASP A 144 11.80 -27.26 -25.14
N THR A 145 10.96 -26.59 -25.91
CA THR A 145 9.92 -27.22 -26.73
C THR A 145 10.56 -28.01 -27.89
N GLN A 146 11.24 -29.11 -27.59
CA GLN A 146 11.46 -30.20 -28.55
C GLN A 146 11.34 -31.57 -27.86
N ASP A 147 10.17 -32.17 -28.06
CA ASP A 147 9.96 -33.61 -28.22
C ASP A 147 10.55 -34.55 -27.15
N PHE A 148 9.84 -34.73 -26.03
CA PHE A 148 9.62 -36.06 -25.42
C PHE A 148 8.31 -36.04 -24.62
N GLY A 149 7.46 -37.03 -24.90
CA GLY A 149 6.04 -37.06 -24.53
C GLY A 149 5.73 -37.38 -23.07
N GLU A 150 6.11 -36.51 -22.14
CA GLU A 150 5.45 -36.42 -20.83
C GLU A 150 4.63 -35.14 -20.78
N LYS A 151 3.30 -35.29 -20.87
CA LYS A 151 2.36 -34.19 -20.62
C LYS A 151 2.68 -33.60 -19.25
N GLN A 152 3.18 -32.37 -19.21
CA GLN A 152 3.14 -31.53 -18.02
C GLN A 152 1.72 -31.64 -17.45
N GLU A 153 1.56 -32.32 -16.32
CA GLU A 153 0.25 -32.44 -15.65
C GLU A 153 -0.14 -31.03 -15.20
N SER A 154 -0.92 -30.35 -16.04
CA SER A 154 -1.47 -29.04 -15.74
C SER A 154 -2.24 -29.14 -14.42
N ASN A 155 -1.87 -28.32 -13.42
CA ASN A 155 -2.56 -28.30 -12.14
C ASN A 155 -4.10 -28.23 -12.37
N PRO A 156 -4.88 -29.23 -11.94
CA PRO A 156 -6.32 -29.31 -12.23
C PRO A 156 -7.09 -28.06 -11.82
N LEU A 157 -6.65 -27.38 -10.76
CA LEU A 157 -7.25 -26.13 -10.30
C LEU A 157 -7.06 -24.97 -11.29
N ILE A 158 -5.88 -24.87 -11.91
CA ILE A 158 -5.58 -23.83 -12.91
C ILE A 158 -6.46 -24.07 -14.15
N SER A 159 -6.45 -25.30 -14.67
CA SER A 159 -7.26 -25.68 -15.83
C SER A 159 -8.76 -25.50 -15.58
N GLN A 160 -9.27 -25.88 -14.41
CA GLN A 160 -10.66 -25.60 -14.02
C GLN A 160 -10.95 -24.10 -13.95
N THR A 161 -10.04 -23.29 -13.43
CA THR A 161 -10.22 -21.84 -13.31
C THR A 161 -10.30 -21.19 -14.68
N ILE A 162 -9.41 -21.53 -15.61
CA ILE A 162 -9.42 -21.05 -16.99
C ILE A 162 -10.72 -21.46 -17.70
N GLN A 163 -11.13 -22.72 -17.55
CA GLN A 163 -12.37 -23.22 -18.16
C GLN A 163 -13.61 -22.51 -17.60
N ASN A 164 -13.66 -22.27 -16.28
CA ASN A 164 -14.75 -21.54 -15.63
C ASN A 164 -14.81 -20.07 -16.14
N ILE A 165 -13.66 -19.40 -16.23
CA ILE A 165 -13.55 -18.05 -16.81
C ILE A 165 -14.12 -18.05 -18.24
N LYS A 166 -13.69 -19.00 -19.08
CA LYS A 166 -14.13 -19.12 -20.48
C LYS A 166 -15.63 -19.38 -20.59
N GLN A 167 -16.18 -20.31 -19.81
CA GLN A 167 -17.61 -20.62 -19.80
C GLN A 167 -18.44 -19.39 -19.41
N LYS A 168 -18.06 -18.69 -18.35
CA LYS A 168 -18.74 -17.47 -17.90
C LYS A 168 -18.68 -16.35 -18.93
N TYR A 169 -17.53 -16.18 -19.58
CA TYR A 169 -17.34 -15.17 -20.61
C TYR A 169 -18.25 -15.43 -21.82
N LEU A 170 -18.31 -16.67 -22.28
CA LEU A 170 -19.14 -17.04 -23.43
C LEU A 170 -20.65 -16.93 -23.13
N ALA A 171 -21.05 -17.29 -21.90
CA ALA A 171 -22.44 -17.26 -21.45
C ALA A 171 -23.04 -15.84 -21.33
N SER A 172 -22.23 -14.80 -21.13
CA SER A 172 -22.70 -13.44 -20.84
C SER A 172 -22.15 -12.39 -21.79
N LYS A 173 -23.01 -11.63 -22.46
CA LYS A 173 -22.62 -10.50 -23.35
C LYS A 173 -22.16 -9.23 -22.61
N LYS A 174 -22.13 -9.26 -21.28
CA LYS A 174 -21.70 -8.12 -20.44
C LYS A 174 -20.22 -7.80 -20.68
N ALA A 175 -19.86 -6.53 -20.58
CA ALA A 175 -18.44 -6.14 -20.62
C ALA A 175 -17.72 -6.71 -19.39
N TRP A 176 -16.48 -7.17 -19.56
CA TRP A 176 -15.65 -7.64 -18.46
C TRP A 176 -14.68 -6.55 -18.03
N VAL A 177 -14.55 -6.35 -16.72
CA VAL A 177 -13.66 -5.32 -16.15
C VAL A 177 -12.82 -5.97 -15.05
N VAL A 178 -11.52 -6.12 -15.25
CA VAL A 178 -10.59 -6.62 -14.22
C VAL A 178 -10.15 -5.46 -13.33
N THR A 179 -10.28 -5.60 -12.01
CA THR A 179 -9.64 -4.64 -11.08
C THR A 179 -8.16 -4.97 -10.98
N PHE A 180 -7.32 -4.11 -11.54
CA PHE A 180 -5.88 -4.33 -11.64
C PHE A 180 -5.12 -3.37 -10.72
N SER A 181 -4.18 -3.89 -9.94
CA SER A 181 -3.38 -3.06 -9.02
C SER A 181 -1.87 -3.27 -9.17
N GLY A 182 -1.42 -4.03 -10.17
CA GLY A 182 -0.02 -4.43 -10.32
C GLY A 182 0.50 -5.43 -9.27
N GLY A 183 -0.33 -5.87 -8.32
CA GLY A 183 0.05 -6.89 -7.34
C GLY A 183 -0.21 -8.30 -7.88
N LYS A 184 0.49 -9.31 -7.33
CA LYS A 184 0.46 -10.71 -7.80
C LYS A 184 -0.94 -11.26 -8.08
N ASP A 185 -1.89 -11.01 -7.17
CA ASP A 185 -3.23 -11.60 -7.26
C ASP A 185 -4.02 -10.96 -8.42
N SER A 186 -3.88 -9.64 -8.60
CA SER A 186 -4.54 -8.91 -9.69
C SER A 186 -3.88 -9.17 -11.05
N THR A 187 -2.55 -9.32 -11.09
CA THR A 187 -1.79 -9.70 -12.28
C THR A 187 -2.19 -11.09 -12.74
N CYS A 188 -2.31 -12.06 -11.82
CA CYS A 188 -2.76 -13.41 -12.12
C CYS A 188 -4.17 -13.42 -12.76
N VAL A 189 -5.14 -12.70 -12.18
CA VAL A 189 -6.47 -12.60 -12.78
C VAL A 189 -6.44 -11.94 -14.16
N LEU A 190 -5.68 -10.86 -14.32
CA LEU A 190 -5.54 -10.18 -15.61
C LEU A 190 -4.97 -11.13 -16.66
N GLN A 191 -3.89 -11.85 -16.34
CA GLN A 191 -3.25 -12.80 -17.25
C GLN A 191 -4.22 -13.91 -17.66
N LEU A 192 -4.90 -14.56 -16.71
CA LEU A 192 -5.88 -15.61 -16.98
C LEU A 192 -6.99 -15.14 -17.93
N VAL A 193 -7.49 -13.91 -17.73
CA VAL A 193 -8.54 -13.33 -18.58
C VAL A 193 -7.99 -12.98 -19.98
N TYR A 194 -6.80 -12.39 -20.03
CA TYR A 194 -6.16 -11.98 -21.27
C TYR A 194 -5.82 -13.17 -22.17
N GLU A 195 -5.20 -14.20 -21.61
CA GLU A 195 -4.87 -15.45 -22.31
C GLU A 195 -6.13 -16.19 -22.77
N MET A 196 -7.17 -16.23 -21.93
CA MET A 196 -8.47 -16.78 -22.34
C MET A 196 -9.01 -16.02 -23.56
N LEU A 197 -8.97 -14.68 -23.56
CA LEU A 197 -9.45 -13.86 -24.67
C LEU A 197 -8.64 -14.11 -25.96
N CYS A 198 -7.31 -14.22 -25.84
CA CYS A 198 -6.42 -14.55 -26.96
C CYS A 198 -6.72 -15.95 -27.54
N SER A 199 -7.07 -16.93 -26.69
CA SER A 199 -7.42 -18.29 -27.11
C SER A 199 -8.75 -18.40 -27.87
N LEU A 200 -9.61 -17.38 -27.79
CA LEU A 200 -10.90 -17.38 -28.47
C LEU A 200 -10.76 -16.98 -29.95
N PRO A 201 -11.57 -17.56 -30.86
CA PRO A 201 -11.76 -17.05 -32.20
C PRO A 201 -12.18 -15.57 -32.20
N PRO A 202 -11.74 -14.75 -33.17
CA PRO A 202 -12.02 -13.30 -33.19
C PRO A 202 -13.50 -12.93 -33.03
N HIS A 203 -14.42 -13.70 -33.61
CA HIS A 203 -15.87 -13.45 -33.54
C HIS A 203 -16.50 -13.73 -32.16
N LEU A 204 -15.79 -14.43 -31.27
CA LEU A 204 -16.23 -14.67 -29.88
C LEU A 204 -15.62 -13.67 -28.90
N ARG A 205 -14.62 -12.89 -29.33
CA ARG A 205 -13.99 -11.85 -28.51
C ARG A 205 -14.90 -10.64 -28.40
N ARG A 206 -14.91 -10.00 -27.23
CA ARG A 206 -15.74 -8.84 -26.88
C ARG A 206 -14.88 -7.84 -26.12
N PRO A 207 -15.24 -6.53 -26.15
CA PRO A 207 -14.53 -5.51 -25.38
C PRO A 207 -14.38 -5.91 -23.92
N THR A 208 -13.13 -6.00 -23.49
CA THR A 208 -12.72 -6.36 -22.12
C THR A 208 -11.76 -5.31 -21.63
N PHE A 209 -11.87 -4.94 -20.37
CA PHE A 209 -11.08 -3.87 -19.79
C PHE A 209 -10.37 -4.35 -18.53
N ALA A 210 -9.25 -3.75 -18.21
CA ALA A 210 -8.73 -3.73 -16.86
C ALA A 210 -8.68 -2.27 -16.40
N ILE A 211 -8.99 -2.01 -15.13
CA ILE A 211 -8.88 -0.66 -14.55
C ILE A 211 -7.79 -0.69 -13.50
N ALA A 212 -6.78 0.15 -13.69
CA ALA A 212 -5.72 0.43 -12.73
C ALA A 212 -5.91 1.81 -12.13
N SER A 213 -5.84 1.93 -10.80
CA SER A 213 -5.92 3.23 -10.12
C SER A 213 -4.52 3.75 -9.79
N ASN A 214 -4.10 4.82 -10.46
CA ASN A 214 -2.93 5.60 -10.05
C ASN A 214 -3.35 6.57 -8.94
N THR A 215 -2.83 6.38 -7.73
CA THR A 215 -3.13 7.27 -6.60
C THR A 215 -2.30 8.55 -6.59
N LEU A 216 -1.33 8.67 -7.48
CA LEU A 216 -0.32 9.75 -7.57
C LEU A 216 0.63 9.83 -6.36
N VAL A 217 0.59 8.82 -5.48
CA VAL A 217 1.43 8.72 -4.27
C VAL A 217 1.93 7.29 -4.03
N GLU A 218 1.94 6.45 -5.07
CA GLU A 218 2.64 5.16 -5.03
C GLU A 218 4.16 5.39 -4.98
N ALA A 219 4.91 4.45 -4.41
CA ALA A 219 6.37 4.57 -4.40
C ALA A 219 6.91 4.65 -5.85
N PRO A 220 7.87 5.53 -6.17
CA PRO A 220 8.25 5.80 -7.57
C PRO A 220 8.69 4.56 -8.38
N HIS A 221 9.39 3.61 -7.76
CA HIS A 221 9.76 2.36 -8.43
C HIS A 221 8.52 1.48 -8.72
N ILE A 222 7.51 1.47 -7.84
CA ILE A 222 6.23 0.77 -8.06
C ILE A 222 5.42 1.44 -9.15
N ASP A 223 5.40 2.78 -9.18
CA ASP A 223 4.69 3.54 -10.19
C ASP A 223 5.25 3.29 -11.59
N ARG A 224 6.59 3.32 -11.76
CA ARG A 224 7.25 2.97 -13.01
C ARG A 224 6.98 1.53 -13.44
N PHE A 225 7.09 0.59 -12.51
CA PHE A 225 6.76 -0.81 -12.76
C PHE A 225 5.32 -0.94 -13.30
N LEU A 226 4.34 -0.34 -12.61
CA LEU A 226 2.94 -0.42 -13.00
C LEU A 226 2.71 0.15 -14.42
N HIS A 227 3.23 1.35 -14.72
CA HIS A 227 3.10 1.95 -16.05
C HIS A 227 3.72 1.06 -17.13
N SER A 228 4.92 0.55 -16.88
CA SER A 228 5.61 -0.30 -17.85
C SER A 228 4.87 -1.61 -18.16
N VAL A 229 4.21 -2.23 -17.17
CA VAL A 229 3.38 -3.42 -17.37
C VAL A 229 2.12 -3.06 -18.17
N ILE A 230 1.47 -1.94 -17.84
CA ILE A 230 0.30 -1.43 -18.57
C ILE A 230 0.63 -1.19 -20.04
N ASP A 231 1.75 -0.51 -20.31
CA ASP A 231 2.21 -0.20 -21.66
C ASP A 231 2.53 -1.47 -22.46
N SER A 232 3.18 -2.45 -21.83
CA SER A 232 3.46 -3.75 -22.42
C SER A 232 2.18 -4.49 -22.82
N ILE A 233 1.18 -4.56 -21.93
CA ILE A 233 -0.10 -5.22 -22.19
C ILE A 233 -0.87 -4.51 -23.31
N ASN A 234 -0.99 -3.18 -23.23
CA ASN A 234 -1.73 -2.38 -24.21
C ASN A 234 -1.06 -2.42 -25.60
N SER A 235 0.27 -2.41 -25.65
CA SER A 235 1.02 -2.53 -26.90
C SER A 235 0.81 -3.89 -27.56
N HIS A 236 0.91 -4.99 -26.79
CA HIS A 236 0.65 -6.33 -27.30
C HIS A 236 -0.80 -6.49 -27.78
N SER A 237 -1.76 -5.98 -27.00
CA SER A 237 -3.19 -6.00 -27.34
C SER A 237 -3.48 -5.30 -28.67
N LYS A 238 -2.92 -4.10 -28.85
CA LYS A 238 -3.08 -3.31 -30.07
C LYS A 238 -2.42 -3.98 -31.27
N ALA A 239 -1.21 -4.50 -31.12
CA ALA A 239 -0.49 -5.18 -32.21
C ALA A 239 -1.24 -6.42 -32.72
N HIS A 240 -1.92 -7.15 -31.83
CA HIS A 240 -2.62 -8.40 -32.17
C HIS A 240 -4.13 -8.24 -32.34
N SER A 241 -4.64 -7.00 -32.38
CA SER A 241 -6.08 -6.69 -32.50
C SER A 241 -6.94 -7.43 -31.46
N ILE A 242 -6.44 -7.53 -30.23
CA ILE A 242 -7.20 -8.08 -29.10
C ILE A 242 -8.10 -6.96 -28.56
N PRO A 243 -9.41 -7.17 -28.34
CA PRO A 243 -10.31 -6.13 -27.82
C PRO A 243 -10.15 -6.00 -26.31
N PHE A 244 -8.93 -5.68 -25.87
CA PHE A 244 -8.54 -5.53 -24.47
C PHE A 244 -7.77 -4.23 -24.24
N GLU A 245 -8.10 -3.51 -23.18
CA GLU A 245 -7.43 -2.28 -22.79
C GLU A 245 -7.28 -2.19 -21.28
N VAL A 246 -6.08 -1.88 -20.81
CA VAL A 246 -5.85 -1.46 -19.43
C VAL A 246 -5.99 0.05 -19.35
N ILE A 247 -7.02 0.52 -18.66
CA ILE A 247 -7.35 1.92 -18.46
C ILE A 247 -6.75 2.37 -17.13
N LEU A 248 -5.84 3.34 -17.19
CA LEU A 248 -5.29 4.00 -16.01
C LEU A 248 -6.19 5.16 -15.59
N VAL A 249 -6.69 5.13 -14.36
CA VAL A 249 -7.53 6.19 -13.77
C VAL A 249 -6.80 6.86 -12.62
N ALA A 250 -7.01 8.17 -12.47
CA ALA A 250 -6.39 8.98 -11.43
C ALA A 250 -7.43 9.89 -10.75
N PRO A 251 -7.21 10.30 -9.49
CA PRO A 251 -8.05 11.27 -8.81
C PRO A 251 -7.99 12.64 -9.49
N SER A 252 -9.12 13.35 -9.48
CA SER A 252 -9.12 14.78 -9.79
C SER A 252 -8.37 15.58 -8.71
N LEU A 253 -7.91 16.80 -9.02
CA LEU A 253 -7.25 17.68 -8.05
C LEU A 253 -8.05 17.90 -6.76
N LYS A 254 -9.39 17.88 -6.82
CA LYS A 254 -10.23 18.02 -5.62
C LYS A 254 -10.06 16.84 -4.65
N ASP A 255 -9.81 15.65 -5.19
CA ASP A 255 -9.67 14.38 -4.47
C ASP A 255 -8.22 13.96 -4.26
N ASP A 256 -7.27 14.68 -4.87
CA ASP A 256 -5.83 14.50 -4.76
C ASP A 256 -5.30 14.48 -3.30
N PHE A 257 -4.27 13.67 -3.05
CA PHE A 257 -3.72 13.46 -1.71
C PHE A 257 -3.16 14.76 -1.11
N TRP A 258 -2.34 15.51 -1.86
CA TRP A 258 -1.69 16.72 -1.37
C TRP A 258 -2.67 17.88 -1.22
N VAL A 259 -3.64 17.99 -2.12
CA VAL A 259 -4.72 18.99 -2.03
C VAL A 259 -5.63 18.73 -0.83
N ASN A 260 -5.82 17.47 -0.42
CA ASN A 260 -6.62 17.14 0.76
C ASN A 260 -5.81 17.21 2.08
N LEU A 261 -4.55 16.81 2.07
CA LEU A 261 -3.67 16.82 3.24
C LEU A 261 -3.14 18.23 3.55
N ILE A 262 -2.55 18.92 2.57
CA ILE A 262 -1.80 20.19 2.71
C ILE A 262 -2.63 21.40 2.25
N GLY A 263 -3.25 21.35 1.07
CA GLY A 263 -4.53 22.05 0.86
C GLY A 263 -5.52 21.49 1.88
N LYS A 264 -6.69 22.04 2.18
CA LYS A 264 -7.68 21.53 3.15
C LYS A 264 -7.26 21.18 4.61
N GLY A 265 -6.08 20.66 4.91
CA GLY A 265 -5.63 20.29 6.25
C GLY A 265 -6.24 18.99 6.78
N TYR A 266 -6.72 18.05 5.96
CA TYR A 266 -7.21 16.79 6.51
C TYR A 266 -6.10 16.03 7.22
N PRO A 267 -6.37 15.36 8.36
CA PRO A 267 -5.36 14.52 8.98
C PRO A 267 -4.95 13.36 8.08
N SER A 268 -3.70 12.92 8.22
CA SER A 268 -3.21 11.74 7.52
C SER A 268 -4.06 10.49 7.87
N PRO A 269 -4.33 9.57 6.91
CA PRO A 269 -5.31 8.50 7.09
C PRO A 269 -5.04 7.57 8.29
N THR A 270 -6.12 7.14 8.97
CA THR A 270 -6.10 6.12 10.04
C THR A 270 -6.92 4.89 9.64
N ARG A 271 -7.03 3.90 10.54
CA ARG A 271 -7.91 2.73 10.32
C ARG A 271 -9.39 3.10 10.27
N THR A 272 -9.81 4.10 11.04
CA THR A 272 -11.20 4.55 11.16
C THR A 272 -11.51 5.76 10.28
N PHE A 273 -10.49 6.55 9.93
CA PHE A 273 -10.62 7.73 9.09
C PHE A 273 -9.75 7.58 7.84
N ARG A 274 -10.22 6.76 6.89
CA ARG A 274 -9.50 6.40 5.67
C ARG A 274 -10.09 7.06 4.42
N TRP A 275 -10.04 8.39 4.37
CA TRP A 275 -10.57 9.17 3.24
C TRP A 275 -9.85 8.90 1.91
N CYS A 276 -8.59 8.45 1.95
CA CYS A 276 -7.79 8.23 0.75
C CYS A 276 -8.29 7.07 -0.12
N THR A 277 -8.89 6.02 0.44
CA THR A 277 -9.34 4.86 -0.36
C THR A 277 -10.50 5.23 -1.26
N GLU A 278 -11.51 5.91 -0.72
CA GLU A 278 -12.66 6.35 -1.50
C GLU A 278 -12.23 7.34 -2.58
N ARG A 279 -11.45 8.37 -2.21
CA ARG A 279 -11.06 9.46 -3.11
C ARG A 279 -10.06 9.07 -4.19
N LEU A 280 -9.00 8.35 -3.82
CA LEU A 280 -7.88 8.07 -4.71
C LEU A 280 -8.07 6.78 -5.51
N LYS A 281 -8.85 5.81 -5.01
CA LYS A 281 -9.02 4.50 -5.66
C LYS A 281 -10.44 4.25 -6.14
N ILE A 282 -11.44 4.38 -5.27
CA ILE A 282 -12.82 3.99 -5.59
C ILE A 282 -13.47 4.99 -6.55
N ASN A 283 -13.41 6.30 -6.29
CA ASN A 283 -14.09 7.31 -7.10
C ASN A 283 -13.60 7.35 -8.55
N PRO A 284 -12.28 7.33 -8.84
CA PRO A 284 -11.79 7.30 -10.22
C PRO A 284 -12.21 6.05 -10.97
N ALA A 285 -12.06 4.87 -10.33
CA ALA A 285 -12.52 3.61 -10.90
C ALA A 285 -14.04 3.61 -11.12
N LYS A 286 -14.79 4.21 -10.19
CA LYS A 286 -16.24 4.30 -10.27
C LYS A 286 -16.72 5.15 -11.43
N ALA A 287 -16.08 6.29 -11.66
CA ALA A 287 -16.36 7.13 -12.81
C ALA A 287 -16.13 6.37 -14.13
N GLU A 288 -15.07 5.56 -14.21
CA GLU A 288 -14.74 4.80 -15.42
C GLU A 288 -15.67 3.60 -15.64
N VAL A 289 -15.96 2.82 -14.60
CA VAL A 289 -16.96 1.74 -14.67
C VAL A 289 -18.31 2.29 -15.13
N ALA A 290 -18.72 3.48 -14.66
CA ALA A 290 -19.97 4.11 -15.09
C ALA A 290 -19.97 4.50 -16.59
N LYS A 291 -18.82 4.85 -17.18
CA LYS A 291 -18.72 5.08 -18.63
C LYS A 291 -18.86 3.76 -19.40
N ILE A 292 -18.22 2.70 -18.92
CA ILE A 292 -18.30 1.36 -19.51
C ILE A 292 -19.74 0.83 -19.46
N THR A 293 -20.40 0.89 -18.30
CA THR A 293 -21.80 0.43 -18.17
C THR A 293 -22.75 1.27 -19.01
N ARG A 294 -22.56 2.58 -19.12
CA ARG A 294 -23.36 3.43 -20.02
C ARG A 294 -23.22 3.03 -21.48
N LYS A 295 -22.02 2.62 -21.91
CA LYS A 295 -21.74 2.21 -23.30
C LYS A 295 -22.20 0.78 -23.61
N TYR A 296 -22.08 -0.14 -22.66
CA TYR A 296 -22.30 -1.58 -22.88
C TYR A 296 -23.51 -2.15 -22.10
N GLY A 297 -24.28 -1.31 -21.41
CA GLY A 297 -25.44 -1.66 -20.60
C GLY A 297 -25.08 -2.16 -19.20
N SER A 298 -24.26 -3.20 -19.08
CA SER A 298 -23.84 -3.77 -17.78
C SER A 298 -22.45 -4.42 -17.87
N CYS A 299 -21.81 -4.61 -16.72
CA CYS A 299 -20.49 -5.24 -16.67
C CYS A 299 -20.34 -6.29 -15.56
N ILE A 300 -19.33 -7.15 -15.73
CA ILE A 300 -18.85 -8.09 -14.72
C ILE A 300 -17.47 -7.61 -14.25
N LEU A 301 -17.37 -7.25 -12.99
CA LEU A 301 -16.14 -6.81 -12.32
C LEU A 301 -15.40 -8.03 -11.74
N LEU A 302 -14.16 -8.23 -12.16
CA LEU A 302 -13.32 -9.35 -11.72
C LEU A 302 -12.34 -8.90 -10.65
N LEU A 303 -12.34 -9.61 -9.51
CA LEU A 303 -11.49 -9.31 -8.36
C LEU A 303 -10.48 -10.44 -8.10
N GLY A 304 -9.24 -10.08 -7.78
CA GLY A 304 -8.20 -11.00 -7.28
C GLY A 304 -8.32 -11.35 -5.80
N SER A 305 -9.53 -11.33 -5.22
CA SER A 305 -9.72 -11.63 -3.78
C SER A 305 -9.70 -13.13 -3.50
N ARG A 306 -8.99 -13.56 -2.44
CA ARG A 306 -8.84 -14.98 -2.06
C ARG A 306 -9.23 -15.25 -0.61
N LYS A 307 -9.79 -16.43 -0.35
CA LYS A 307 -10.14 -16.86 1.03
C LYS A 307 -8.89 -17.08 1.90
N SER A 308 -7.78 -17.48 1.30
CA SER A 308 -6.50 -17.71 1.97
C SER A 308 -5.68 -16.44 2.24
N GLU A 309 -6.15 -15.25 1.83
CA GLU A 309 -5.45 -13.97 2.04
C GLU A 309 -5.41 -13.57 3.54
N SER A 310 -6.51 -13.75 4.28
CA SER A 310 -6.58 -13.59 5.74
C SER A 310 -7.91 -14.12 6.28
N SER A 311 -7.98 -14.37 7.59
CA SER A 311 -9.22 -14.78 8.27
C SER A 311 -10.37 -13.77 8.09
N ASN A 312 -10.06 -12.47 8.14
CA ASN A 312 -11.04 -11.40 7.91
C ASN A 312 -11.51 -11.36 6.46
N ARG A 313 -10.61 -11.55 5.49
CA ARG A 313 -10.97 -11.65 4.07
C ARG A 313 -11.86 -12.86 3.80
N LYS A 314 -11.53 -14.02 4.37
CA LYS A 314 -12.36 -15.24 4.29
C LYS A 314 -13.79 -14.95 4.77
N LYS A 315 -13.95 -14.39 5.97
CA LYS A 315 -15.25 -14.00 6.54
C LYS A 315 -15.98 -12.99 5.65
N SER A 316 -15.28 -12.00 5.10
CA SER A 316 -15.88 -11.00 4.21
C SER A 316 -16.37 -11.59 2.89
N ILE A 317 -15.62 -12.53 2.30
CA ILE A 317 -16.00 -13.20 1.05
C ILE A 317 -17.21 -14.12 1.30
N GLN A 318 -17.21 -14.87 2.40
CA GLN A 318 -18.29 -15.79 2.77
C GLN A 318 -19.63 -15.09 3.07
N LYS A 319 -19.62 -13.80 3.40
CA LYS A 319 -20.83 -12.99 3.58
C LYS A 319 -21.51 -12.58 2.26
N ARG A 320 -20.83 -12.72 1.12
CA ARG A 320 -21.40 -12.32 -0.18
C ARG A 320 -22.49 -13.33 -0.58
N ILE A 321 -23.65 -12.80 -0.94
CA ILE A 321 -24.74 -13.60 -1.51
C ILE A 321 -24.42 -13.79 -2.99
N LEU A 322 -24.30 -15.04 -3.43
CA LEU A 322 -24.07 -15.41 -4.81
C LEU A 322 -25.39 -15.78 -5.50
N ASN A 323 -25.57 -15.36 -6.74
CA ASN A 323 -26.65 -15.84 -7.59
C ASN A 323 -26.33 -17.26 -8.13
N GLU A 324 -27.26 -17.85 -8.88
CA GLU A 324 -27.11 -19.19 -9.48
C GLU A 324 -25.90 -19.27 -10.43
N GLU A 325 -25.52 -18.15 -11.03
CA GLU A 325 -24.35 -18.03 -11.90
C GLU A 325 -23.05 -17.75 -11.11
N GLY A 326 -23.06 -17.78 -9.78
CA GLY A 326 -21.88 -17.58 -8.94
C GLY A 326 -21.33 -16.15 -8.90
N TYR A 327 -22.15 -15.16 -9.25
CA TYR A 327 -21.83 -13.73 -9.14
C TYR A 327 -22.43 -13.11 -7.88
N SER A 328 -21.81 -12.05 -7.36
CA SER A 328 -22.41 -11.20 -6.32
C SER A 328 -22.74 -9.82 -6.85
N GLN A 329 -23.83 -9.23 -6.39
CA GLN A 329 -24.17 -7.84 -6.75
C GLN A 329 -23.15 -6.87 -6.16
N HIS A 330 -22.65 -5.92 -6.96
CA HIS A 330 -21.78 -4.88 -6.42
C HIS A 330 -22.60 -3.80 -5.68
N HIS A 331 -22.19 -3.43 -4.47
CA HIS A 331 -22.93 -2.46 -3.65
C HIS A 331 -22.87 -1.03 -4.21
N ASP A 332 -21.70 -0.58 -4.68
CA ASP A 332 -21.52 0.80 -5.18
C ASP A 332 -21.91 0.99 -6.66
N PHE A 333 -22.21 -0.08 -7.39
CA PHE A 333 -22.41 -0.12 -8.84
C PHE A 333 -23.70 -0.91 -9.19
N PRO A 334 -24.84 -0.22 -9.40
CA PRO A 334 -26.14 -0.88 -9.63
C PRO A 334 -26.17 -1.86 -10.83
N ASP A 335 -25.43 -1.57 -11.91
CA ASP A 335 -25.41 -2.39 -13.13
C ASP A 335 -24.15 -3.27 -13.27
N THR A 336 -23.59 -3.68 -12.12
CA THR A 336 -22.34 -4.43 -12.06
C THR A 336 -22.44 -5.66 -11.16
N LEU A 337 -22.09 -6.80 -11.74
CA LEU A 337 -21.90 -8.05 -11.03
C LEU A 337 -20.42 -8.25 -10.70
N THR A 338 -20.11 -8.94 -9.61
CA THR A 338 -18.76 -9.22 -9.15
C THR A 338 -18.44 -10.70 -9.26
N PHE A 339 -17.30 -11.01 -9.84
CA PHE A 339 -16.74 -12.36 -9.98
C PHE A 339 -15.32 -12.39 -9.39
N SER A 340 -14.93 -13.50 -8.76
CA SER A 340 -13.61 -13.64 -8.14
C SER A 340 -13.02 -15.00 -8.53
N PRO A 341 -12.35 -15.10 -9.69
CA PRO A 341 -12.01 -16.40 -10.30
C PRO A 341 -11.02 -17.22 -9.47
N ILE A 342 -10.11 -16.55 -8.77
CA ILE A 342 -9.05 -17.21 -7.98
C ILE A 342 -9.40 -17.33 -6.49
N THR A 343 -10.68 -17.28 -6.12
CA THR A 343 -11.13 -17.21 -4.71
C THR A 343 -10.58 -18.35 -3.83
N GLU A 344 -10.44 -19.55 -4.40
CA GLU A 344 -9.94 -20.73 -3.70
C GLU A 344 -8.42 -20.92 -3.82
N TRP A 345 -7.72 -20.10 -4.61
CA TRP A 345 -6.28 -20.24 -4.78
C TRP A 345 -5.55 -19.83 -3.49
N ASP A 346 -4.44 -20.49 -3.19
CA ASP A 346 -3.50 -20.05 -2.18
C ASP A 346 -2.35 -19.25 -2.79
N THR A 347 -1.46 -18.74 -1.93
CA THR A 347 -0.33 -17.91 -2.38
C THR A 347 0.63 -18.71 -3.26
N ASP A 348 0.81 -20.00 -2.99
CA ASP A 348 1.76 -20.85 -3.68
C ASP A 348 1.24 -21.20 -5.09
N THR A 349 -0.07 -21.37 -5.24
CA THR A 349 -0.75 -21.54 -6.54
C THR A 349 -0.65 -20.27 -7.38
N VAL A 350 -0.86 -19.09 -6.79
CA VAL A 350 -0.74 -17.81 -7.52
C VAL A 350 0.69 -17.61 -8.04
N TRP A 351 1.70 -17.75 -7.17
CA TRP A 351 3.09 -17.62 -7.58
C TRP A 351 3.52 -18.73 -8.53
N GLY A 352 3.11 -19.97 -8.28
CA GLY A 352 3.37 -21.09 -9.17
C GLY A 352 2.83 -20.84 -10.58
N TYR A 353 1.61 -20.30 -10.72
CA TYR A 353 1.08 -19.91 -12.02
C TYR A 353 1.89 -18.80 -12.67
N LEU A 354 2.16 -17.69 -11.96
CA LEU A 354 2.90 -16.55 -12.52
C LEU A 354 4.34 -16.92 -12.93
N LEU A 355 5.01 -17.77 -12.17
CA LEU A 355 6.39 -18.18 -12.48
C LEU A 355 6.44 -19.22 -13.60
N SER A 356 5.46 -20.12 -13.69
CA SER A 356 5.47 -21.18 -14.70
C SER A 356 4.74 -20.83 -16.00
N HIS A 357 4.02 -19.70 -16.07
CA HIS A 357 3.29 -19.28 -17.27
C HIS A 357 3.76 -17.89 -17.68
N LYS A 358 4.66 -17.86 -18.67
CA LYS A 358 5.11 -16.61 -19.27
C LYS A 358 3.91 -15.88 -19.90
N PRO A 359 3.71 -14.60 -19.58
CA PRO A 359 2.60 -13.85 -20.16
C PRO A 359 2.83 -13.62 -21.66
N LEU A 360 1.75 -13.35 -22.40
CA LEU A 360 1.80 -13.09 -23.84
C LEU A 360 2.42 -11.72 -24.19
N TRP A 361 2.40 -10.77 -23.25
CA TRP A 361 3.04 -9.47 -23.43
C TRP A 361 4.54 -9.54 -23.08
N ASP A 362 5.30 -8.53 -23.49
CA ASP A 362 6.77 -8.55 -23.48
C ASP A 362 7.40 -8.67 -22.07
N LYS A 363 6.82 -7.97 -21.09
CA LYS A 363 7.26 -8.03 -19.69
C LYS A 363 6.83 -9.32 -18.97
N ASP A 364 7.79 -10.13 -18.56
CA ASP A 364 7.55 -11.25 -17.65
C ASP A 364 7.26 -10.80 -16.20
N HIS A 365 7.19 -11.77 -15.28
CA HIS A 365 6.89 -11.51 -13.86
C HIS A 365 8.14 -11.40 -12.98
N SER A 366 9.35 -11.34 -13.55
CA SER A 366 10.61 -11.26 -12.79
C SER A 366 10.71 -9.97 -11.97
N GLU A 367 10.35 -8.82 -12.57
CA GLU A 367 10.34 -7.54 -11.87
C GLU A 367 9.31 -7.53 -10.74
N LEU A 368 8.11 -8.08 -10.97
CA LEU A 368 7.09 -8.26 -9.94
C LEU A 368 7.60 -9.11 -8.79
N PHE A 369 8.28 -10.21 -9.11
CA PHE A 369 8.88 -11.11 -8.13
C PHE A 369 9.95 -10.40 -7.29
N SER A 370 10.85 -9.66 -7.95
CA SER A 370 11.90 -8.89 -7.27
C SER A 370 11.34 -7.85 -6.30
N LEU A 371 10.26 -7.17 -6.69
CA LEU A 371 9.57 -6.22 -5.80
C LEU A 371 9.03 -6.89 -4.53
N TYR A 372 8.44 -8.08 -4.63
CA TYR A 372 7.96 -8.83 -3.47
C TYR A 372 9.09 -9.39 -2.61
N SER A 373 10.19 -9.81 -3.23
CA SER A 373 11.42 -10.25 -2.55
C SER A 373 11.98 -9.13 -1.66
N LYS A 374 12.32 -7.98 -2.26
CA LYS A 374 12.89 -6.81 -1.56
C LYS A 374 11.94 -6.21 -0.53
N ALA A 375 10.63 -6.17 -0.82
CA ALA A 375 9.64 -5.62 0.10
C ALA A 375 9.44 -6.46 1.37
N SER A 376 9.95 -7.69 1.42
CA SER A 376 9.83 -8.56 2.59
C SER A 376 10.88 -8.23 3.66
N GLY A 377 12.02 -7.63 3.30
CA GLY A 377 13.10 -7.21 4.20
C GLY A 377 13.70 -8.33 5.06
N ASP A 378 14.62 -7.97 5.97
CA ASP A 378 15.27 -8.86 6.96
C ASP A 378 14.31 -9.47 8.02
N GLU A 379 12.98 -9.37 7.85
CA GLU A 379 11.96 -9.86 8.79
C GLU A 379 11.77 -11.39 8.80
N CYS A 380 12.86 -12.12 8.57
CA CYS A 380 12.98 -13.46 9.09
C CYS A 380 13.85 -13.56 10.34
N GLN A 381 14.26 -12.44 10.93
CA GLN A 381 14.88 -12.45 12.25
C GLN A 381 13.93 -11.83 13.31
N PHE A 382 13.38 -12.74 14.12
CA PHE A 382 12.71 -12.50 15.42
C PHE A 382 11.35 -11.79 15.45
N ILE A 383 10.27 -12.56 15.24
CA ILE A 383 8.96 -12.28 15.85
C ILE A 383 8.48 -13.54 16.59
N THR A 384 8.27 -13.42 17.89
CA THR A 384 7.87 -14.48 18.83
C THR A 384 6.36 -14.81 18.83
N ASP A 385 5.56 -14.10 18.03
CA ASP A 385 4.13 -14.35 17.91
C ASP A 385 3.79 -15.14 16.63
N LEU A 386 3.43 -16.40 16.81
CA LEU A 386 2.93 -17.36 15.80
C LEU A 386 1.61 -16.94 15.09
N ALA A 387 1.11 -15.73 15.33
CA ALA A 387 -0.20 -15.27 14.88
C ALA A 387 -0.17 -14.32 13.66
N GLN A 388 0.98 -14.00 13.08
CA GLN A 388 1.07 -13.17 11.86
C GLN A 388 1.80 -13.87 10.71
N SER A 389 1.18 -13.80 9.54
CA SER A 389 1.34 -14.70 8.39
C SER A 389 2.46 -14.31 7.42
N SER A 390 3.21 -15.33 6.97
CA SER A 390 3.95 -15.54 5.71
C SER A 390 4.56 -14.32 5.00
N CYS A 391 5.83 -14.40 4.63
CA CYS A 391 6.54 -13.43 3.77
C CYS A 391 5.82 -13.11 2.42
N GLY A 392 4.84 -13.91 1.97
CA GLY A 392 3.97 -13.58 0.83
C GLY A 392 2.88 -12.54 1.15
N GLY A 393 2.92 -11.96 2.35
CA GLY A 393 2.03 -10.93 2.85
C GLY A 393 2.51 -9.50 2.64
N SER A 394 3.77 -9.29 2.21
CA SER A 394 4.28 -7.95 1.95
C SER A 394 3.44 -7.28 0.86
N ARG A 395 2.90 -6.11 1.15
CA ARG A 395 2.11 -5.30 0.22
C ARG A 395 2.79 -3.96 0.11
N PHE A 396 3.40 -3.71 -1.03
CA PHE A 396 3.79 -2.37 -1.41
C PHE A 396 2.52 -1.57 -1.77
N GLY A 397 2.51 -0.30 -1.39
CA GLY A 397 1.41 0.64 -1.62
C GLY A 397 1.93 2.07 -1.55
N CYS A 398 1.04 3.02 -1.26
CA CYS A 398 1.44 4.41 -1.26
C CYS A 398 2.49 4.72 -0.20
N TRP A 399 3.56 5.40 -0.59
CA TRP A 399 4.71 5.70 0.29
C TRP A 399 4.36 6.65 1.44
N VAL A 400 3.20 7.31 1.34
CA VAL A 400 2.63 8.21 2.35
C VAL A 400 1.68 7.51 3.34
N CYS A 401 1.56 6.17 3.29
CA CYS A 401 0.54 5.45 4.05
C CYS A 401 0.78 5.50 5.56
N THR A 402 -0.07 6.23 6.29
CA THR A 402 -0.01 6.37 7.76
C THR A 402 -0.93 5.43 8.53
N VAL A 403 -1.62 4.49 7.85
CA VAL A 403 -2.56 3.56 8.49
C VAL A 403 -1.84 2.43 9.22
N VAL A 404 -0.69 2.00 8.69
CA VAL A 404 0.21 1.05 9.34
C VAL A 404 1.13 1.75 10.34
N ASN A 405 1.75 0.98 11.24
CA ASN A 405 2.65 1.58 12.20
C ASN A 405 3.90 2.15 11.53
N GLU A 406 4.61 1.25 10.87
CA GLU A 406 5.79 1.52 10.06
C GLU A 406 5.54 0.99 8.65
N ASP A 407 6.21 1.59 7.66
CA ASP A 407 6.20 1.10 6.30
C ASP A 407 7.35 0.10 6.11
N LYS A 408 7.07 -1.15 6.47
CA LYS A 408 8.05 -2.25 6.38
C LYS A 408 8.53 -2.49 4.95
N SER A 409 7.65 -2.29 3.96
CA SER A 409 8.03 -2.43 2.55
C SER A 409 9.04 -1.38 2.15
N MET A 410 8.81 -0.12 2.52
CA MET A 410 9.76 0.98 2.29
C MET A 410 11.09 0.73 3.00
N GLN A 411 11.05 0.28 4.25
CA GLN A 411 12.26 -0.10 5.00
C GLN A 411 13.01 -1.26 4.34
N GLY A 412 12.30 -2.27 3.83
CA GLY A 412 12.88 -3.40 3.09
C GLY A 412 13.61 -2.94 1.83
N PHE A 413 12.99 -2.07 1.02
CA PHE A 413 13.67 -1.48 -0.15
C PHE A 413 14.92 -0.69 0.22
N ILE A 414 14.86 0.13 1.28
CA ILE A 414 16.02 0.89 1.77
C ILE A 414 17.14 -0.05 2.23
N GLY A 415 16.80 -1.11 2.97
CA GLY A 415 17.75 -2.15 3.42
C GLY A 415 18.39 -2.90 2.26
N ALA A 416 17.62 -3.18 1.21
CA ALA A 416 18.08 -3.82 -0.03
C ALA A 416 18.88 -2.89 -0.97
N GLY A 417 19.23 -1.68 -0.53
CA GLY A 417 20.12 -0.76 -1.26
C GLY A 417 19.43 0.44 -1.92
N GLU A 418 18.11 0.59 -1.85
CA GLU A 418 17.39 1.77 -2.36
C GLU A 418 17.41 2.93 -1.34
N ALA A 419 18.61 3.36 -0.95
CA ALA A 419 18.81 4.42 0.06
C ALA A 419 18.20 5.78 -0.35
N ASN A 420 17.99 6.00 -1.65
CA ASN A 420 17.30 7.17 -2.19
C ASN A 420 15.86 7.31 -1.67
N LEU A 421 15.20 6.23 -1.23
CA LEU A 421 13.84 6.27 -0.70
C LEU A 421 13.74 6.80 0.74
N LYS A 422 14.87 6.97 1.43
CA LYS A 422 14.90 7.41 2.83
C LYS A 422 14.14 8.73 3.09
N PRO A 423 14.27 9.79 2.26
CA PRO A 423 13.53 11.04 2.47
C PRO A 423 12.01 10.87 2.44
N LEU A 424 11.49 9.94 1.62
CA LEU A 424 10.06 9.64 1.54
C LEU A 424 9.58 8.96 2.83
N ASN A 425 10.35 7.98 3.32
CA ASN A 425 10.05 7.29 4.57
C ASN A 425 10.07 8.25 5.78
N ASP A 426 11.08 9.12 5.84
CA ASP A 426 11.21 10.14 6.90
C ASP A 426 10.01 11.12 6.87
N PHE A 427 9.61 11.60 5.68
CA PHE A 427 8.46 12.48 5.53
C PHE A 427 7.15 11.78 5.93
N ARG A 428 6.97 10.51 5.55
CA ARG A 428 5.82 9.69 5.94
C ARG A 428 5.71 9.58 7.47
N ASN A 429 6.83 9.34 8.15
CA ASN A 429 6.85 9.24 9.61
C ASN A 429 6.54 10.59 10.26
N TYR A 430 7.06 11.69 9.70
CA TYR A 430 6.72 13.04 10.12
C TYR A 430 5.21 13.33 10.05
N ILE A 431 4.53 13.09 8.92
CA ILE A 431 3.08 13.37 8.79
C ILE A 431 2.21 12.44 9.66
N LYS A 432 2.76 11.29 10.07
CA LYS A 432 2.11 10.39 11.01
C LYS A 432 2.19 10.94 12.43
N GLU A 433 3.38 11.33 12.88
CA GLU A 433 3.59 11.92 14.21
C GLU A 433 2.84 13.24 14.37
N LEU A 434 2.92 14.10 13.35
CA LEU A 434 2.26 15.40 13.32
C LEU A 434 0.74 15.29 13.47
N ARG A 435 0.12 14.21 12.97
CA ARG A 435 -1.32 13.97 13.12
C ARG A 435 -1.71 13.86 14.59
N GLU A 436 -0.86 13.28 15.43
CA GLU A 436 -1.14 13.04 16.85
C GLU A 436 -0.82 14.28 17.73
N ASP A 437 -0.08 15.27 17.22
CA ASP A 437 0.18 16.51 17.95
C ASP A 437 -1.06 17.42 17.97
N SER A 438 -1.73 17.49 19.11
CA SER A 438 -2.88 18.37 19.34
C SER A 438 -2.60 19.85 19.06
N ARG A 439 -1.35 20.33 19.20
CA ARG A 439 -0.96 21.72 18.92
C ARG A 439 -0.89 22.01 17.42
N ALA A 440 -0.81 20.97 16.60
CA ALA A 440 -0.79 21.10 15.15
C ALA A 440 -2.21 21.12 14.53
N ARG A 441 -3.25 20.93 15.36
CA ARG A 441 -4.61 20.62 14.92
C ARG A 441 -5.61 21.63 15.50
N ALA A 442 -6.59 22.01 14.68
CA ALA A 442 -7.70 22.84 15.12
C ALA A 442 -8.63 22.07 16.08
N ASP A 443 -9.37 22.80 16.92
CA ASP A 443 -10.40 22.27 17.82
C ASP A 443 -11.82 22.33 17.22
N TYR A 444 -11.94 22.68 15.94
CA TYR A 444 -13.16 22.70 15.14
C TYR A 444 -13.00 21.87 13.85
N LYS A 445 -14.09 21.36 13.29
CA LYS A 445 -14.12 20.68 11.98
C LYS A 445 -14.09 21.71 10.85
N ARG A 446 -13.75 21.28 9.63
CA ARG A 446 -13.81 22.16 8.44
C ARG A 446 -15.18 22.79 8.16
N ASP A 447 -16.26 22.20 8.66
CA ASP A 447 -17.62 22.75 8.56
C ASP A 447 -17.99 23.70 9.73
N GLY A 448 -17.01 24.09 10.56
CA GLY A 448 -17.17 25.01 11.68
C GLY A 448 -17.68 24.36 12.97
N ARG A 449 -18.04 23.06 12.97
CA ARG A 449 -18.53 22.39 14.18
C ARG A 449 -17.40 22.13 15.17
N ALA A 450 -17.56 22.56 16.41
CA ALA A 450 -16.56 22.35 17.45
C ALA A 450 -16.37 20.86 17.79
N VAL A 451 -15.12 20.43 17.92
CA VAL A 451 -14.74 19.01 18.11
C VAL A 451 -14.77 18.58 19.58
N TYR A 452 -14.67 19.53 20.53
CA TYR A 452 -14.63 19.23 21.97
C TYR A 452 -15.88 18.50 22.50
N LYS A 453 -17.02 18.58 21.82
CA LYS A 453 -18.26 17.87 22.19
C LYS A 453 -18.28 16.39 21.77
N VAL A 454 -17.42 15.97 20.84
CA VAL A 454 -17.50 14.65 20.18
C VAL A 454 -16.22 13.82 20.39
N GLY A 455 -15.15 14.42 20.91
CA GLY A 455 -13.85 13.78 21.06
C GLY A 455 -13.13 13.67 19.71
N GLY A 456 -12.04 14.40 19.55
CA GLY A 456 -11.22 14.35 18.33
C GLY A 456 -10.39 15.61 18.09
N LEU A 457 -9.68 15.62 16.96
CA LEU A 457 -8.89 16.77 16.49
C LEU A 457 -9.39 17.18 15.09
N GLY A 458 -9.51 18.48 14.86
CA GLY A 458 -9.91 19.12 13.60
C GLY A 458 -8.83 19.07 12.51
N PRO A 459 -8.92 19.84 11.41
CA PRO A 459 -7.87 19.88 10.40
C PRO A 459 -6.54 20.46 10.92
N PHE A 460 -5.45 20.30 10.17
CA PHE A 460 -4.17 20.98 10.43
C PHE A 460 -4.31 22.50 10.32
N LEU A 461 -3.64 23.21 11.22
CA LEU A 461 -3.59 24.68 11.23
C LEU A 461 -2.89 25.22 9.97
N SER A 462 -3.19 26.46 9.58
CA SER A 462 -2.63 27.12 8.39
C SER A 462 -1.09 27.12 8.38
N LYS A 463 -0.47 27.52 9.49
CA LYS A 463 0.99 27.50 9.66
C LYS A 463 1.57 26.08 9.50
N ILE A 464 0.87 25.08 10.01
CA ILE A 464 1.32 23.68 9.92
C ILE A 464 1.24 23.19 8.47
N ARG A 465 0.18 23.55 7.75
CA ARG A 465 0.04 23.23 6.32
C ARG A 465 1.18 23.83 5.49
N ALA A 466 1.61 25.06 5.78
CA ALA A 466 2.79 25.67 5.16
C ALA A 466 4.09 24.90 5.46
N ILE A 467 4.31 24.54 6.73
CA ILE A 467 5.48 23.73 7.14
C ILE A 467 5.49 22.36 6.46
N MET A 468 4.32 21.72 6.32
CA MET A 468 4.20 20.44 5.63
C MET A 468 4.57 20.54 4.16
N LEU A 469 4.17 21.60 3.46
CA LEU A 469 4.55 21.83 2.07
C LEU A 469 6.06 22.06 1.93
N GLU A 470 6.65 22.86 2.82
CA GLU A 470 8.10 23.11 2.82
C GLU A 470 8.88 21.80 3.06
N ARG A 471 8.48 20.99 4.05
CA ARG A 471 9.10 19.68 4.31
C ARG A 471 8.92 18.68 3.16
N LEU A 472 7.79 18.72 2.46
CA LEU A 472 7.58 17.87 1.27
C LEU A 472 8.56 18.23 0.16
N LEU A 473 8.77 19.52 -0.08
CA LEU A 473 9.71 20.01 -1.09
C LEU A 473 11.17 19.80 -0.69
N GLU A 474 11.49 19.80 0.61
CA GLU A 474 12.79 19.36 1.13
C GLU A 474 13.04 17.88 0.85
N ALA A 475 12.05 17.03 1.14
CA ALA A 475 12.12 15.59 0.84
C ALA A 475 12.22 15.33 -0.66
N GLU A 476 11.45 16.05 -1.49
CA GLU A 476 11.55 16.00 -2.95
C GLU A 476 12.96 16.38 -3.42
N ARG A 477 13.53 17.49 -2.93
CA ARG A 477 14.89 17.91 -3.32
C ARG A 477 15.93 16.85 -2.98
N ALA A 478 15.86 16.26 -1.78
CA ALA A 478 16.77 15.19 -1.37
C ALA A 478 16.59 13.92 -2.23
N PHE A 479 15.35 13.56 -2.55
CA PHE A 479 15.04 12.45 -3.44
C PHE A 479 15.58 12.69 -4.85
N ARG A 480 15.42 13.90 -5.39
CA ARG A 480 15.94 14.26 -6.72
C ARG A 480 17.46 14.27 -6.80
N GLN A 481 18.14 14.70 -5.74
CA GLN A 481 19.61 14.65 -5.66
C GLN A 481 20.16 13.22 -5.70
N SER A 482 19.34 12.22 -5.36
CA SER A 482 19.67 10.80 -5.45
C SER A 482 19.07 10.12 -6.70
N GLY A 483 18.70 10.89 -7.73
CA GLY A 483 18.18 10.37 -9.00
C GLY A 483 16.66 10.13 -9.03
N GLY A 484 15.94 10.58 -8.01
CA GLY A 484 14.48 10.51 -7.96
C GLY A 484 13.75 11.55 -8.81
N GLU A 485 12.44 11.36 -8.93
CA GLU A 485 11.52 12.23 -9.67
C GLU A 485 10.84 13.28 -8.77
N LEU A 486 9.92 14.07 -9.32
CA LEU A 486 9.09 14.99 -8.53
C LEU A 486 8.11 14.21 -7.65
N LEU A 487 7.92 14.63 -6.39
CA LEU A 487 6.94 14.05 -5.46
C LEU A 487 5.60 14.80 -5.50
N ILE A 488 5.64 16.06 -5.96
CA ILE A 488 4.46 16.91 -6.15
C ILE A 488 4.60 17.72 -7.46
N THR A 489 3.53 17.78 -8.23
CA THR A 489 3.44 18.53 -9.49
C THR A 489 3.16 20.02 -9.24
N ASP A 490 3.50 20.87 -10.21
CA ASP A 490 3.19 22.29 -10.17
C ASP A 490 1.68 22.55 -10.12
N GLU A 491 0.89 21.73 -10.82
CA GLU A 491 -0.58 21.80 -10.81
C GLU A 491 -1.16 21.51 -9.41
N GLN A 492 -0.61 20.51 -8.70
CA GLN A 492 -0.99 20.22 -7.31
C GLN A 492 -0.63 21.38 -6.37
N ILE A 493 0.53 22.02 -6.53
CA ILE A 493 0.92 23.20 -5.73
C ILE A 493 -0.05 24.37 -5.97
N LEU A 494 -0.41 24.63 -7.23
CA LEU A 494 -1.38 25.68 -7.57
C LEU A 494 -2.77 25.36 -7.01
N ALA A 495 -3.19 24.09 -7.01
CA ALA A 495 -4.43 23.67 -6.38
C ALA A 495 -4.41 23.84 -4.85
N ILE A 496 -3.27 23.58 -4.20
CA ILE A 496 -3.05 23.88 -2.79
C ILE A 496 -3.20 25.39 -2.56
N GLN A 497 -2.56 26.23 -3.39
CA GLN A 497 -2.69 27.68 -3.29
C GLN A 497 -4.14 28.13 -3.46
N ALA A 498 -4.86 27.63 -4.47
CA ALA A 498 -6.27 27.97 -4.69
C ALA A 498 -7.17 27.56 -3.51
N GLN A 499 -6.79 26.52 -2.78
CA GLN A 499 -7.47 26.14 -1.55
C GLN A 499 -7.11 27.04 -0.37
N TRP A 500 -5.88 27.55 -0.32
CA TRP A 500 -5.42 28.47 0.72
C TRP A 500 -5.99 29.87 0.50
N ASP A 501 -6.09 30.34 -0.75
CA ASP A 501 -6.75 31.59 -1.14
C ASP A 501 -8.19 31.68 -0.58
N LYS A 502 -8.90 30.54 -0.58
CA LYS A 502 -10.25 30.43 -0.03
C LYS A 502 -10.30 30.32 1.50
N ASP A 503 -9.26 29.73 2.10
CA ASP A 503 -9.26 29.42 3.52
C ASP A 503 -8.66 30.57 4.37
N PHE A 504 -7.47 31.08 4.01
CA PHE A 504 -6.69 32.00 4.86
C PHE A 504 -5.57 32.82 4.19
N ASP A 505 -5.16 32.53 2.96
CA ASP A 505 -3.88 32.99 2.39
C ASP A 505 -4.05 33.97 1.24
N LEU A 506 -3.87 35.27 1.51
CA LEU A 506 -3.85 36.31 0.47
C LEU A 506 -2.46 36.51 -0.13
N ASP A 507 -1.43 35.97 0.52
CA ASP A 507 -0.03 36.25 0.25
C ASP A 507 0.63 35.27 -0.71
N LYS A 508 -0.14 34.36 -1.31
CA LYS A 508 0.36 33.33 -2.23
C LYS A 508 1.49 32.50 -1.62
N THR A 509 1.33 32.10 -0.36
CA THR A 509 2.35 31.44 0.46
C THR A 509 2.82 30.13 -0.14
N ALA A 510 1.94 29.30 -0.71
CA ALA A 510 2.34 28.03 -1.34
C ALA A 510 3.24 28.27 -2.56
N ILE A 511 2.93 29.27 -3.38
CA ILE A 511 3.75 29.66 -4.53
C ILE A 511 5.11 30.19 -4.06
N LYS A 512 5.13 31.06 -3.03
CA LYS A 512 6.38 31.57 -2.45
C LYS A 512 7.28 30.45 -1.94
N ILE A 513 6.70 29.47 -1.23
CA ILE A 513 7.45 28.29 -0.76
C ILE A 513 8.01 27.54 -1.97
N ALA A 514 7.21 27.23 -2.98
CA ALA A 514 7.65 26.52 -4.19
C ALA A 514 8.81 27.24 -4.92
N GLN A 515 8.76 28.58 -5.00
CA GLN A 515 9.81 29.40 -5.60
C GLN A 515 11.16 29.29 -4.88
N LYS A 516 11.18 29.11 -3.55
CA LYS A 516 12.43 28.86 -2.80
C LYS A 516 13.13 27.57 -3.26
N PHE A 517 12.37 26.59 -3.77
CA PHE A 517 12.87 25.33 -4.31
C PHE A 517 13.02 25.38 -5.84
N GLY A 518 12.95 26.57 -6.44
CA GLY A 518 13.14 26.77 -7.87
C GLY A 518 11.96 26.35 -8.75
N ARG A 519 10.78 26.12 -8.16
CA ARG A 519 9.52 25.79 -8.87
C ARG A 519 8.71 27.07 -9.13
N LEU A 520 7.78 27.05 -10.09
CA LEU A 520 6.82 28.16 -10.35
C LEU A 520 7.45 29.57 -10.46
N LYS A 521 8.64 29.69 -11.08
CA LYS A 521 9.38 30.97 -11.18
C LYS A 521 8.65 32.05 -11.99
N GLU A 522 7.89 31.63 -13.00
CA GLU A 522 7.22 32.53 -13.96
C GLU A 522 5.81 32.95 -13.52
N GLN A 523 5.28 32.33 -12.46
CA GLN A 523 3.97 32.68 -11.91
C GLN A 523 4.02 34.11 -11.34
N LYS A 524 3.32 35.03 -12.01
CA LYS A 524 3.19 36.41 -11.55
C LYS A 524 2.47 36.42 -10.20
N MET A 525 3.08 37.09 -9.23
CA MET A 525 2.47 37.33 -7.93
C MET A 525 1.41 38.41 -8.07
N GLU A 526 0.28 38.10 -8.68
CA GLU A 526 -0.90 38.94 -8.53
C GLU A 526 -1.35 38.78 -7.07
N LYS A 527 -0.88 39.70 -6.22
CA LYS A 527 -1.47 39.92 -4.91
C LYS A 527 -2.92 40.23 -5.16
N HIS A 528 -3.81 39.26 -4.92
CA HIS A 528 -5.21 39.54 -4.73
C HIS A 528 -5.31 40.36 -3.47
N THR A 529 -5.22 41.65 -3.70
CA THR A 529 -5.57 42.67 -2.73
C THR A 529 -7.08 42.60 -2.73
N VAL A 530 -7.64 42.23 -1.57
CA VAL A 530 -9.05 42.36 -1.21
C VAL A 530 -9.98 41.14 -1.47
N LEU A 531 -10.51 40.60 -0.36
CA LEU A 531 -11.83 39.98 -0.26
C LEU A 531 -12.87 40.97 -0.81
N HIS A 532 -13.37 40.77 -2.03
CA HIS A 532 -14.38 41.61 -2.70
C HIS A 532 -14.21 43.10 -2.40
N ARG A 533 -13.38 43.81 -3.18
CA ARG A 533 -13.16 45.26 -2.98
C ARG A 533 -14.46 46.05 -2.95
N GLU A 534 -15.43 45.60 -3.73
CA GLU A 534 -16.83 46.05 -3.72
C GLU A 534 -17.46 46.04 -2.31
N ILE A 535 -17.22 45.01 -1.48
CA ILE A 535 -17.74 44.93 -0.10
C ILE A 535 -16.97 45.89 0.82
N LEU A 536 -15.65 46.06 0.63
CA LEU A 536 -14.90 47.04 1.42
C LEU A 536 -15.28 48.47 1.06
N ASP A 537 -15.51 48.73 -0.22
CA ASP A 537 -15.97 50.02 -0.74
C ASP A 537 -17.40 50.30 -0.25
N GLU A 538 -18.32 49.32 -0.27
CA GLU A 538 -19.65 49.43 0.34
C GLU A 538 -19.59 49.67 1.85
N VAL A 539 -18.74 48.94 2.59
CA VAL A 539 -18.56 49.15 4.03
C VAL A 539 -17.98 50.54 4.31
N GLN A 540 -17.03 51.00 3.51
CA GLN A 540 -16.43 52.32 3.64
C GLN A 540 -17.46 53.42 3.30
N GLU A 541 -18.31 53.22 2.30
CA GLU A 541 -19.38 54.13 1.90
C GLU A 541 -20.49 54.21 2.98
N VAL A 542 -20.95 53.07 3.50
CA VAL A 542 -21.92 52.98 4.60
C VAL A 542 -21.39 53.65 5.88
N MET A 543 -20.10 53.48 6.18
CA MET A 543 -19.47 54.08 7.37
C MET A 543 -19.26 55.58 7.21
N SER A 544 -18.90 56.04 6.00
CA SER A 544 -18.78 57.48 5.67
C SER A 544 -20.13 58.20 5.78
N GLN A 545 -21.21 57.55 5.33
CA GLN A 545 -22.58 58.09 5.43
C GLN A 545 -23.09 58.16 6.86
N LYS A 546 -22.68 57.25 7.75
CA LYS A 546 -23.12 57.21 9.15
C LYS A 546 -22.35 58.12 10.10
N HIS A 547 -21.08 58.41 9.82
CA HIS A 547 -20.19 59.04 10.79
C HIS A 547 -19.47 60.31 10.33
N GLY A 548 -19.59 60.73 9.06
CA GLY A 548 -18.93 61.94 8.54
C GLY A 548 -17.42 61.75 8.40
N GLU A 549 -16.92 61.87 7.16
CA GLU A 549 -15.54 61.61 6.70
C GLU A 549 -14.93 60.25 7.11
N SER A 550 -14.65 59.43 6.09
CA SER A 550 -14.04 58.10 6.23
C SER A 550 -12.58 58.22 6.69
N VAL A 551 -12.28 57.85 7.94
CA VAL A 551 -10.90 57.90 8.49
C VAL A 551 -10.14 56.56 8.32
N LEU A 552 -10.71 55.52 7.71
CA LEU A 552 -10.03 54.22 7.53
C LEU A 552 -9.73 53.92 6.06
N ASP A 553 -8.45 54.01 5.69
CA ASP A 553 -8.00 53.58 4.36
C ASP A 553 -8.21 52.06 4.15
N SER A 554 -8.55 51.66 2.93
CA SER A 554 -8.92 50.28 2.61
C SER A 554 -7.75 49.30 2.83
N ARG A 555 -6.49 49.75 2.77
CA ARG A 555 -5.30 48.90 3.05
C ARG A 555 -5.15 48.62 4.54
N SER A 556 -5.49 49.57 5.41
CA SER A 556 -5.49 49.41 6.85
C SER A 556 -6.57 48.41 7.29
N ILE A 557 -7.76 48.47 6.68
CA ILE A 557 -8.84 47.50 6.91
C ILE A 557 -8.43 46.10 6.43
N GLU A 558 -7.84 46.00 5.24
CA GLU A 558 -7.37 44.73 4.70
C GLU A 558 -6.25 44.13 5.56
N SER A 559 -5.30 44.95 6.01
CA SER A 559 -4.24 44.52 6.93
C SER A 559 -4.82 44.02 8.25
N LEU A 560 -5.82 44.72 8.81
CA LEU A 560 -6.50 44.30 10.03
C LEU A 560 -7.24 42.98 9.85
N ILE A 561 -7.97 42.80 8.75
CA ILE A 561 -8.70 41.56 8.44
C ILE A 561 -7.70 40.41 8.29
N THR A 562 -6.61 40.62 7.54
CA THR A 562 -5.57 39.60 7.32
C THR A 562 -4.90 39.20 8.65
N GLN A 563 -4.55 40.18 9.48
CA GLN A 563 -3.98 39.92 10.80
C GLN A 563 -4.98 39.25 11.73
N SER A 564 -6.25 39.64 11.70
CA SER A 564 -7.30 39.04 12.53
C SER A 564 -7.61 37.60 12.12
N MET A 565 -7.64 37.32 10.82
CA MET A 565 -7.75 35.95 10.30
C MET A 565 -6.53 35.12 10.71
N SER A 566 -5.32 35.68 10.60
CA SER A 566 -4.09 35.02 11.07
C SER A 566 -4.12 34.72 12.57
N ILE A 567 -4.59 35.66 13.39
CA ILE A 567 -4.76 35.49 14.85
C ILE A 567 -5.78 34.38 15.15
N CYS A 568 -6.97 34.41 14.55
CA CYS A 568 -7.98 33.38 14.70
C CYS A 568 -7.47 31.99 14.28
N ASN A 569 -6.67 31.93 13.22
CA ASN A 569 -6.15 30.69 12.68
C ASN A 569 -4.94 30.13 13.44
N ASN A 570 -4.24 30.95 14.23
CA ASN A 570 -3.06 30.57 15.00
C ASN A 570 -3.31 30.43 16.52
N ALA A 571 -4.42 30.95 17.03
CA ALA A 571 -4.77 30.86 18.45
C ALA A 571 -5.30 29.46 18.80
N GLY A 572 -4.42 28.59 19.30
CA GLY A 572 -4.82 27.36 19.98
C GLY A 572 -5.38 27.67 21.39
N SER A 573 -6.46 27.00 21.77
CA SER A 573 -7.32 27.29 22.93
C SER A 573 -6.71 27.06 24.33
N ARG A 574 -5.40 27.25 24.55
CA ARG A 574 -4.75 27.07 25.88
C ARG A 574 -3.75 28.16 26.29
N GLY A 575 -3.83 29.37 25.73
CA GLY A 575 -3.17 30.56 26.26
C GLY A 575 -4.20 31.61 26.66
N ARG A 576 -4.07 32.22 27.84
CA ARG A 576 -5.01 33.19 28.46
C ARG A 576 -5.26 34.50 27.69
N HIS A 577 -4.94 34.56 26.41
CA HIS A 577 -5.38 35.64 25.51
C HIS A 577 -6.16 35.03 24.37
N SER A 578 -7.50 35.10 24.49
CA SER A 578 -8.41 34.66 23.44
C SER A 578 -8.13 35.46 22.17
N ALA A 579 -8.24 34.84 20.99
CA ALA A 579 -8.14 35.55 19.70
C ALA A 579 -8.90 36.91 19.70
N PRO A 580 -10.09 37.04 20.33
CA PRO A 580 -10.74 38.33 20.56
C PRO A 580 -9.89 39.41 21.23
N ALA A 581 -9.11 39.08 22.26
CA ALA A 581 -8.24 40.05 22.94
C ALA A 581 -7.06 40.49 22.06
N GLN A 582 -6.51 39.57 21.26
CA GLN A 582 -5.41 39.89 20.33
C GLN A 582 -5.91 40.70 19.13
N ILE A 583 -7.09 40.37 18.60
CA ILE A 583 -7.76 41.16 17.55
C ILE A 583 -8.08 42.54 18.10
N LYS A 584 -8.62 42.63 19.32
CA LYS A 584 -8.89 43.90 20.00
C LYS A 584 -7.62 44.74 20.15
N ALA A 585 -6.49 44.14 20.53
CA ALA A 585 -5.21 44.84 20.61
C ALA A 585 -4.72 45.36 19.25
N GLN A 586 -4.94 44.62 18.14
CA GLN A 586 -4.63 45.12 16.80
C GLN A 586 -5.54 46.27 16.38
N ILE A 587 -6.83 46.19 16.72
CA ILE A 587 -7.78 47.30 16.49
C ILE A 587 -7.35 48.52 17.30
N GLU A 588 -7.04 48.37 18.59
CA GLU A 588 -6.57 49.44 19.48
C GLU A 588 -5.27 50.08 18.95
N LYS A 589 -4.32 49.27 18.46
CA LYS A 589 -3.07 49.76 17.84
C LYS A 589 -3.32 50.59 16.57
N LEU A 590 -4.22 50.12 15.71
CA LEU A 590 -4.60 50.86 14.49
C LEU A 590 -5.28 52.19 14.81
N ILE A 591 -6.01 52.27 15.93
CA ILE A 591 -6.62 53.51 16.41
C ILE A 591 -5.53 54.45 16.97
N SER A 592 -4.61 53.95 17.80
CA SER A 592 -3.56 54.77 18.43
C SER A 592 -2.50 55.30 17.46
N ASP A 593 -2.11 54.49 16.46
CA ASP A 593 -1.16 54.91 15.42
C ASP A 593 -1.71 56.06 14.55
N LYS A 594 -3.05 56.23 14.53
CA LYS A 594 -3.72 57.35 13.83
C LYS A 594 -3.83 58.60 14.68
N THR A 595 -4.19 58.46 15.95
CA THR A 595 -4.22 59.60 16.89
C THR A 595 -2.86 60.29 16.95
N SER A 596 -1.78 59.50 16.84
CA SER A 596 -0.41 60.00 16.78
C SER A 596 -0.10 60.78 15.49
N LYS A 597 -0.60 60.33 14.32
CA LYS A 597 -0.39 61.01 13.03
C LYS A 597 -1.22 62.30 12.89
N GLU A 598 -2.44 62.31 13.43
CA GLU A 598 -3.30 63.51 13.45
C GLU A 598 -2.74 64.59 14.39
N GLN A 599 -2.12 64.20 15.51
CA GLN A 599 -1.42 65.13 16.40
C GLN A 599 -0.17 65.75 15.76
N THR A 600 0.63 64.96 15.02
CA THR A 600 1.80 65.52 14.31
C THR A 600 1.42 66.50 13.21
N GLN A 601 0.30 66.27 12.51
CA GLN A 601 -0.20 67.20 11.48
C GLN A 601 -0.82 68.48 12.05
N GLN A 602 -1.31 68.46 13.30
CA GLN A 602 -1.77 69.65 14.01
C GLN A 602 -0.63 70.45 14.66
N GLU A 603 0.52 69.81 14.94
CA GLU A 603 1.71 70.49 15.45
C GLU A 603 2.60 71.08 14.34
N GLU A 604 2.46 70.61 13.09
CA GLU A 604 3.15 71.12 11.89
C GLU A 604 2.36 72.19 11.10
N ALA A 605 1.09 72.43 11.44
CA ALA A 605 0.20 73.45 10.86
C ALA A 605 0.04 74.64 11.81
#